data_AF-A0A1F9WTC5-F1
#
_entry.id   AF-A0A1F9WTC5-F1
#
_cell.length_a   1.000
_cell.length_b   1.000
_cell.length_c   1.000
_cell.angle_alpha   90.00
_cell.angle_beta   90.00
_cell.angle_gamma   90.00
#
_symmetry.space_group_name_H-M   'P 1'
#
loop_
_entity.id
_entity.type
_entity.pdbx_description
1 polymer ?
#
loop_
_entity_poly.entity_id
_entity_poly.type
_entity_poly.pdbx_seq_one_letter_code
_entity_poly.pdbx_strand_id
1 'polypeptide(L)'
;NDRITSVTFENLQSKERETITAKYVIDATELGDLLPLAKVEYVSGAESQKETGEPHAVTGKAEPDNVQALTWCFALSYDPDGDHTIQKPKQYSRWVSYVPDLRPAWSGKLLSTTYCRPATLEPRGLAIFQDESTDGAKFCLWNYRRVLASENFSKELRVPDVTIVNWPQNDYFEGNIIDKPADQQKKYLEEARELSLSLLYWLQTEASRHNGVTGYKGFYLRPDVMGTVDGLAMYPYIRESRRIKSKFRITELHVGKDARKSDRAEKFEDSVGIGHYDIDLHPSTGKNNYIDISALPFQIPLGALLPVRMKNLLPGCKNIGMTHVTNGCYRVHPVEWNIGESAGLLSAFCLENKILPAEVYEKKDILAEFQNLLQREGVELTWPETL
;
A
#
# COMPACT_ATOMS: atom_id res chain seq x y z
N ASN A 1 1.66 16.92 -28.63
CA ASN A 1 3.09 16.57 -28.43
C ASN A 1 3.33 15.57 -27.30
N ASP A 2 2.31 14.85 -26.79
CA ASP A 2 2.47 13.82 -25.74
C ASP A 2 3.35 14.22 -24.55
N ARG A 3 3.10 15.44 -24.06
CA ARG A 3 3.83 16.06 -22.95
C ARG A 3 2.85 16.78 -22.04
N ILE A 4 3.09 16.70 -20.73
CA ILE A 4 2.47 17.60 -19.76
C ILE A 4 3.22 18.93 -19.82
N THR A 5 2.49 20.04 -20.03
CA THR A 5 3.06 21.39 -20.08
C THR A 5 3.00 22.10 -18.73
N SER A 6 1.95 21.83 -17.96
CA SER A 6 1.71 22.42 -16.66
C SER A 6 0.77 21.58 -15.83
N VAL A 7 0.88 21.66 -14.50
CA VAL A 7 -0.06 21.07 -13.54
C VAL A 7 -0.62 22.21 -12.68
N THR A 8 -1.92 22.22 -12.43
CA THR A 8 -2.57 23.21 -11.55
C THR A 8 -3.01 22.53 -10.27
N PHE A 9 -2.55 23.06 -9.14
CA PHE A 9 -2.88 22.62 -7.80
C PHE A 9 -3.92 23.58 -7.20
N GLU A 10 -4.86 23.05 -6.42
CA GLU A 10 -5.81 23.86 -5.64
C GLU A 10 -5.60 23.55 -4.16
N ASN A 11 -5.34 24.58 -3.37
CA ASN A 11 -5.30 24.44 -1.92
C ASN A 11 -6.72 24.17 -1.40
N LEU A 12 -6.94 23.03 -0.76
CA LEU A 12 -8.29 22.63 -0.33
C LEU A 12 -8.88 23.56 0.74
N GLN A 13 -8.05 24.29 1.50
CA GLN A 13 -8.46 25.22 2.55
C GLN A 13 -8.67 26.65 1.99
N SER A 14 -7.66 27.24 1.36
CA SER A 14 -7.73 28.63 0.86
C SER A 14 -8.46 28.77 -0.48
N LYS A 15 -8.62 27.66 -1.23
CA LYS A 15 -9.11 27.61 -2.63
C LYS A 15 -8.22 28.34 -3.63
N GLU A 16 -7.04 28.78 -3.22
CA GLU A 16 -6.06 29.36 -4.13
C GLU A 16 -5.52 28.29 -5.09
N ARG A 17 -5.22 28.73 -6.31
CA ARG A 17 -4.70 27.88 -7.37
C ARG A 17 -3.31 28.32 -7.76
N GLU A 18 -2.42 27.34 -7.91
CA GLU A 18 -1.05 27.53 -8.37
C GLU A 18 -0.82 26.65 -9.59
N THR A 19 -0.27 27.21 -10.66
CA THR A 19 0.08 26.48 -11.88
C THR A 19 1.58 26.40 -12.03
N ILE A 20 2.11 25.17 -12.07
CA ILE A 20 3.54 24.89 -12.18
C ILE A 20 3.83 24.34 -13.58
N THR A 21 4.82 24.91 -14.26
CA THR A 21 5.36 24.40 -15.53
C THR A 21 6.66 23.67 -15.29
N ALA A 22 6.84 22.49 -15.87
CA ALA A 22 8.06 21.69 -15.72
C ALA A 22 8.42 20.95 -17.01
N LYS A 23 9.72 20.67 -17.20
CA LYS A 23 10.20 19.88 -18.34
C LYS A 23 9.85 18.39 -18.19
N TYR A 24 9.91 17.87 -16.97
CA TYR A 24 9.50 16.53 -16.54
C TYR A 24 8.51 16.64 -15.39
N VAL A 25 7.61 15.68 -15.31
CA VAL A 25 6.62 15.53 -14.25
C VAL A 25 6.71 14.11 -13.73
N ILE A 26 6.84 13.96 -12.42
CA ILE A 26 6.79 12.67 -11.74
C ILE A 26 5.47 12.63 -10.98
N ASP A 27 4.61 11.67 -11.31
CA ASP A 27 3.35 11.46 -10.59
C ASP A 27 3.59 10.52 -9.42
N ALA A 28 3.70 11.09 -8.23
CA ALA A 28 3.79 10.36 -6.96
C ALA A 28 2.49 10.41 -6.15
N THR A 29 1.36 10.74 -6.78
CA THR A 29 0.06 10.69 -6.10
C THR A 29 -0.35 9.25 -5.84
N GLU A 30 -0.99 8.99 -4.70
CA GLU A 30 -1.38 7.63 -4.28
C GLU A 30 -2.29 6.90 -5.28
N LEU A 31 -3.05 7.64 -6.10
CA LEU A 31 -4.01 7.09 -7.06
C LEU A 31 -3.57 7.28 -8.53
N GLY A 32 -2.39 7.84 -8.80
CA GLY A 32 -1.95 8.17 -10.15
C GLY A 32 -2.87 9.20 -10.82
N ASP A 33 -3.17 10.29 -10.12
CA ASP A 33 -4.17 11.29 -10.48
C ASP A 33 -3.84 12.04 -11.78
N LEU A 34 -2.56 12.15 -12.15
CA LEU A 34 -2.21 12.79 -13.43
C LEU A 34 -2.58 11.93 -14.63
N LEU A 35 -2.73 10.61 -14.45
CA LEU A 35 -3.05 9.69 -15.55
C LEU A 35 -4.41 10.03 -16.20
N PRO A 36 -5.54 10.08 -15.47
CA PRO A 36 -6.81 10.50 -16.06
C PRO A 36 -6.81 11.98 -16.48
N LEU A 37 -6.18 12.87 -15.70
CA LEU A 37 -6.16 14.31 -16.01
C LEU A 37 -5.45 14.62 -17.33
N ALA A 38 -4.33 13.94 -17.62
CA ALA A 38 -3.57 14.09 -18.86
C ALA A 38 -3.97 13.08 -19.95
N LYS A 39 -5.04 12.30 -19.73
CA LYS A 39 -5.54 11.25 -20.64
C LYS A 39 -4.46 10.24 -21.04
N VAL A 40 -3.61 9.88 -20.08
CA VAL A 40 -2.57 8.86 -20.25
C VAL A 40 -3.22 7.48 -20.18
N GLU A 41 -2.71 6.53 -20.94
CA GLU A 41 -3.21 5.17 -20.94
C GLU A 41 -2.83 4.47 -19.61
N TYR A 42 -3.83 3.99 -18.87
CA TYR A 42 -3.63 3.25 -17.62
C TYR A 42 -4.56 2.04 -17.52
N VAL A 43 -4.30 1.21 -16.51
CA VAL A 43 -5.16 0.11 -16.04
C VAL A 43 -5.40 0.27 -14.53
N SER A 44 -6.45 -0.35 -14.02
CA SER A 44 -6.77 -0.42 -12.59
C SER A 44 -7.36 -1.79 -12.29
N GLY A 45 -7.36 -2.18 -11.02
CA GLY A 45 -7.98 -3.41 -10.53
C GLY A 45 -7.36 -4.68 -11.12
N ALA A 46 -8.06 -5.81 -10.99
CA ALA A 46 -7.53 -7.12 -11.31
C ALA A 46 -7.53 -7.43 -12.81
N GLU A 47 -6.36 -7.68 -13.40
CA GLU A 47 -6.23 -8.23 -14.75
C GLU A 47 -6.62 -9.71 -14.81
N SER A 48 -6.98 -10.18 -16.01
CA SER A 48 -7.36 -11.59 -16.20
C SER A 48 -6.18 -12.52 -16.52
N GLN A 49 -6.32 -13.80 -16.16
CA GLN A 49 -5.35 -14.83 -16.54
C GLN A 49 -5.14 -14.90 -18.06
N LYS A 50 -6.18 -14.61 -18.86
CA LYS A 50 -6.07 -14.56 -20.32
C LYS A 50 -5.14 -13.45 -20.81
N GLU A 51 -5.07 -12.33 -20.11
CA GLU A 51 -4.26 -11.17 -20.49
C GLU A 51 -2.83 -11.25 -19.99
N THR A 52 -2.59 -11.92 -18.86
CA THR A 52 -1.29 -11.89 -18.18
C THR A 52 -0.62 -13.26 -18.08
N GLY A 53 -1.37 -14.35 -18.17
CA GLY A 53 -0.89 -15.71 -17.93
C GLY A 53 -0.58 -16.01 -16.46
N GLU A 54 -0.85 -15.08 -15.55
CA GLU A 54 -0.55 -15.24 -14.12
C GLU A 54 -1.51 -16.25 -13.48
N PRO A 55 -1.01 -17.23 -12.71
CA PRO A 55 -1.86 -18.22 -12.07
C PRO A 55 -2.84 -17.62 -11.06
N HIS A 56 -2.50 -16.49 -10.42
CA HIS A 56 -3.34 -15.85 -9.40
C HIS A 56 -4.17 -14.67 -9.92
N ALA A 57 -4.11 -14.36 -11.22
CA ALA A 57 -5.01 -13.38 -11.84
C ALA A 57 -6.46 -13.91 -11.91
N VAL A 58 -7.44 -13.04 -12.15
CA VAL A 58 -8.85 -13.46 -12.19
C VAL A 58 -9.10 -14.39 -13.38
N THR A 59 -9.79 -15.50 -13.16
CA THR A 59 -10.09 -16.52 -14.19
C THR A 59 -11.09 -16.02 -15.25
N GLY A 60 -11.86 -14.99 -14.93
CA GLY A 60 -12.85 -14.37 -15.79
C GLY A 60 -12.29 -13.27 -16.69
N LYS A 61 -13.11 -12.25 -16.95
CA LYS A 61 -12.67 -11.01 -17.59
C LYS A 61 -11.92 -10.15 -16.57
N ALA A 62 -11.10 -9.21 -17.04
CA ALA A 62 -10.51 -8.20 -16.17
C ALA A 62 -11.59 -7.45 -15.37
N GLU A 63 -11.28 -7.14 -14.13
CA GLU A 63 -12.17 -6.49 -13.17
C GLU A 63 -11.55 -5.17 -12.71
N PRO A 64 -11.73 -4.07 -13.48
CA PRO A 64 -11.05 -2.81 -13.20
C PRO A 64 -11.47 -2.13 -11.89
N ASP A 65 -12.59 -2.59 -11.33
CA ASP A 65 -13.15 -2.14 -10.05
C ASP A 65 -12.78 -3.02 -8.87
N ASN A 66 -12.08 -4.13 -9.10
CA ASN A 66 -11.60 -5.06 -8.08
C ASN A 66 -10.21 -4.61 -7.61
N VAL A 67 -10.16 -3.81 -6.55
CA VAL A 67 -8.94 -3.23 -5.99
C VAL A 67 -8.77 -3.64 -4.54
N GLN A 68 -7.53 -3.67 -4.06
CA GLN A 68 -7.23 -3.98 -2.67
C GLN A 68 -7.83 -2.96 -1.69
N ALA A 69 -8.09 -3.42 -0.47
CA ALA A 69 -8.58 -2.60 0.62
C ALA A 69 -7.71 -1.35 0.86
N LEU A 70 -8.37 -0.25 1.25
CA LEU A 70 -7.71 0.91 1.84
C LEU A 70 -7.88 0.89 3.36
N THR A 71 -7.01 1.59 4.09
CA THR A 71 -7.04 1.57 5.57
C THR A 71 -6.84 2.97 6.10
N TRP A 72 -7.71 3.42 7.01
CA TRP A 72 -7.47 4.68 7.73
C TRP A 72 -6.71 4.39 9.02
N CYS A 73 -5.38 4.49 8.97
CA CYS A 73 -4.52 4.17 10.09
C CYS A 73 -4.70 5.17 11.25
N PHE A 74 -4.35 4.74 12.47
CA PHE A 74 -4.26 5.62 13.63
C PHE A 74 -3.17 5.14 14.60
N ALA A 75 -2.66 6.04 15.44
CA ALA A 75 -1.71 5.70 16.50
C ALA A 75 -2.45 5.49 17.81
N LEU A 76 -2.06 4.42 18.52
CA LEU A 76 -2.71 3.98 19.74
C LEU A 76 -1.68 3.88 20.88
N SER A 77 -2.03 4.45 22.02
CA SER A 77 -1.34 4.27 23.30
C SER A 77 -2.32 3.69 24.33
N TYR A 78 -1.78 3.15 25.43
CA TYR A 78 -2.56 2.50 26.48
C TYR A 78 -2.20 3.04 27.86
N ASP A 79 -3.22 3.44 28.61
CA ASP A 79 -3.16 3.88 30.00
C ASP A 79 -3.98 2.89 30.85
N PRO A 80 -3.35 1.98 31.62
CA PRO A 80 -4.06 0.89 32.31
C PRO A 80 -5.05 1.38 33.37
N ASP A 81 -4.86 2.59 33.90
CA ASP A 81 -5.67 3.17 34.97
C ASP A 81 -6.73 4.17 34.45
N GLY A 82 -6.66 4.52 33.16
CA GLY A 82 -7.53 5.50 32.52
C GLY A 82 -8.79 4.91 31.87
N ASP A 83 -9.80 5.77 31.70
CA ASP A 83 -10.93 5.53 30.81
C ASP A 83 -10.96 6.62 29.73
N HIS A 84 -10.55 6.23 28.52
CA HIS A 84 -10.43 7.08 27.34
C HIS A 84 -11.43 6.65 26.26
N THR A 85 -12.52 5.99 26.65
CA THR A 85 -13.53 5.47 25.73
C THR A 85 -14.09 6.60 24.86
N ILE A 86 -13.99 6.45 23.54
CA ILE A 86 -14.48 7.48 22.60
C ILE A 86 -16.01 7.47 22.53
N GLN A 87 -16.59 8.53 21.97
CA GLN A 87 -18.01 8.49 21.62
C GLN A 87 -18.28 7.37 20.60
N LYS A 88 -19.39 6.65 20.80
CA LYS A 88 -19.81 5.57 19.91
C LYS A 88 -19.87 6.05 18.45
N PRO A 89 -19.10 5.46 17.51
CA PRO A 89 -19.11 5.85 16.10
C PRO A 89 -20.49 5.68 15.46
N LYS A 90 -20.81 6.50 14.46
CA LYS A 90 -22.13 6.55 13.82
C LYS A 90 -22.48 5.21 13.16
N GLN A 91 -21.50 4.57 12.52
CA GLN A 91 -21.68 3.30 11.83
C GLN A 91 -21.33 2.08 12.69
N TYR A 92 -21.12 2.25 14.01
CA TYR A 92 -20.68 1.15 14.87
C TYR A 92 -21.58 -0.09 14.80
N SER A 93 -22.90 0.11 14.83
CA SER A 93 -23.87 -1.01 14.76
C SER A 93 -23.71 -1.84 13.48
N ARG A 94 -23.33 -1.20 12.36
CA ARG A 94 -22.98 -1.92 11.12
C ARG A 94 -21.70 -2.72 11.34
N TRP A 95 -20.62 -2.06 11.74
CA TRP A 95 -19.29 -2.68 11.77
C TRP A 95 -19.13 -3.80 12.80
N VAL A 96 -19.74 -3.68 13.98
CA VAL A 96 -19.71 -4.74 15.02
C VAL A 96 -20.49 -6.01 14.62
N SER A 97 -21.40 -5.89 13.66
CA SER A 97 -22.19 -7.00 13.12
C SER A 97 -21.70 -7.48 11.74
N TYR A 98 -20.77 -6.76 11.13
CA TYR A 98 -20.31 -7.00 9.78
C TYR A 98 -19.48 -8.28 9.67
N VAL A 99 -19.89 -9.14 8.74
CA VAL A 99 -19.22 -10.38 8.34
C VAL A 99 -18.83 -10.20 6.87
N PRO A 100 -17.53 -10.18 6.53
CA PRO A 100 -17.07 -9.99 5.16
C PRO A 100 -17.60 -11.08 4.22
N ASP A 101 -18.23 -10.68 3.12
CA ASP A 101 -18.64 -11.58 2.03
C ASP A 101 -17.48 -11.77 1.06
N LEU A 102 -16.45 -12.51 1.49
CA LEU A 102 -15.25 -12.79 0.71
C LEU A 102 -15.21 -14.23 0.18
N ARG A 103 -14.39 -14.46 -0.83
CA ARG A 103 -14.16 -15.75 -1.47
C ARG A 103 -12.65 -16.01 -1.59
N PRO A 104 -12.11 -17.04 -0.91
CA PRO A 104 -12.75 -17.87 0.12
C PRO A 104 -13.26 -17.08 1.34
N ALA A 105 -14.16 -17.66 2.15
CA ALA A 105 -14.84 -16.94 3.23
C ALA A 105 -13.88 -16.41 4.31
N TRP A 106 -14.20 -15.25 4.87
CA TRP A 106 -13.53 -14.70 6.05
C TRP A 106 -13.87 -15.49 7.32
N SER A 107 -13.00 -15.41 8.33
CA SER A 107 -13.18 -16.08 9.62
C SER A 107 -14.18 -15.36 10.55
N GLY A 108 -15.44 -15.21 10.10
CA GLY A 108 -16.54 -14.66 10.91
C GLY A 108 -16.67 -13.15 10.83
N LYS A 109 -16.85 -12.47 11.97
CA LYS A 109 -16.96 -11.00 11.99
C LYS A 109 -15.63 -10.33 11.70
N LEU A 110 -15.66 -9.15 11.07
CA LEU A 110 -14.45 -8.35 10.83
C LEU A 110 -13.84 -7.83 12.14
N LEU A 111 -14.67 -7.24 13.00
CA LEU A 111 -14.27 -6.84 14.35
C LEU A 111 -14.32 -8.07 15.27
N SER A 112 -13.15 -8.70 15.44
CA SER A 112 -12.99 -9.97 16.14
C SER A 112 -11.57 -10.12 16.66
N THR A 113 -11.41 -10.93 17.72
CA THR A 113 -10.11 -11.44 18.19
C THR A 113 -9.67 -12.69 17.44
N THR A 114 -10.36 -13.05 16.36
CA THR A 114 -10.00 -14.11 15.42
C THR A 114 -9.93 -13.51 14.03
N TYR A 115 -8.84 -13.78 13.31
CA TYR A 115 -8.64 -13.35 11.94
C TYR A 115 -8.25 -14.52 11.05
N CYS A 116 -8.10 -14.25 9.75
CA CYS A 116 -7.74 -15.22 8.73
C CYS A 116 -6.22 -15.16 8.46
N ARG A 117 -5.48 -16.25 8.65
CA ARG A 117 -4.04 -16.30 8.32
C ARG A 117 -3.87 -16.09 6.80
N PRO A 118 -3.18 -15.05 6.30
CA PRO A 118 -3.23 -14.70 4.89
C PRO A 118 -2.80 -15.84 3.95
N ALA A 119 -1.68 -16.52 4.25
CA ALA A 119 -1.16 -17.63 3.44
C ALA A 119 -2.06 -18.89 3.36
N THR A 120 -2.87 -19.19 4.39
CA THR A 120 -3.67 -20.44 4.43
C THR A 120 -5.17 -20.23 4.50
N LEU A 121 -5.58 -19.00 4.75
CA LEU A 121 -6.93 -18.55 5.07
C LEU A 121 -7.57 -19.20 6.31
N GLU A 122 -6.81 -19.98 7.08
CA GLU A 122 -7.31 -20.63 8.29
C GLU A 122 -7.49 -19.62 9.44
N PRO A 123 -8.48 -19.81 10.32
CA PRO A 123 -8.65 -18.98 11.50
C PRO A 123 -7.40 -18.97 12.40
N ARG A 124 -7.01 -17.78 12.84
CA ARG A 124 -5.91 -17.54 13.78
C ARG A 124 -6.36 -16.57 14.86
N GLY A 125 -6.03 -16.88 16.11
CA GLY A 125 -6.31 -15.98 17.23
C GLY A 125 -5.42 -14.74 17.19
N LEU A 126 -5.98 -13.61 17.59
CA LEU A 126 -5.29 -12.35 17.83
C LEU A 126 -5.20 -12.11 19.33
N ALA A 127 -4.04 -11.63 19.75
CA ALA A 127 -3.75 -11.12 21.08
C ALA A 127 -3.53 -9.62 20.96
N ILE A 128 -4.06 -8.84 21.91
CA ILE A 128 -3.78 -7.41 21.90
C ILE A 128 -2.37 -7.19 22.41
N PHE A 129 -2.08 -7.69 23.62
CA PHE A 129 -0.76 -7.60 24.24
C PHE A 129 0.02 -8.93 24.20
N GLN A 130 1.33 -8.86 24.44
CA GLN A 130 2.24 -10.00 24.30
C GLN A 130 2.01 -11.09 25.36
N ASP A 131 1.59 -10.71 26.56
CA ASP A 131 1.19 -11.61 27.65
C ASP A 131 -0.08 -12.41 27.33
N GLU A 132 -0.89 -11.96 26.36
CA GLU A 132 -2.06 -12.71 25.88
C GLU A 132 -1.73 -13.69 24.74
N SER A 133 -0.48 -13.68 24.27
CA SER A 133 0.06 -14.50 23.17
C SER A 133 0.84 -15.73 23.68
N THR A 134 0.69 -16.08 24.98
CA THR A 134 1.41 -17.21 25.61
C THR A 134 1.30 -18.48 24.79
N ASP A 135 2.45 -19.02 24.34
CA ASP A 135 2.67 -20.18 23.43
C ASP A 135 2.81 -19.89 21.91
N GLY A 136 2.61 -18.65 21.46
CA GLY A 136 2.73 -18.28 20.05
C GLY A 136 1.52 -18.65 19.18
N ALA A 137 0.46 -19.25 19.75
CA ALA A 137 -0.77 -19.57 19.03
C ALA A 137 -1.51 -18.32 18.54
N LYS A 138 -1.41 -17.20 19.27
CA LYS A 138 -2.03 -15.92 18.91
C LYS A 138 -1.02 -14.90 18.39
N PHE A 139 -1.40 -14.14 17.38
CA PHE A 139 -0.59 -13.03 16.87
C PHE A 139 -0.77 -11.77 17.72
N CYS A 140 0.34 -11.20 18.23
CA CYS A 140 0.34 -10.00 19.06
C CYS A 140 0.23 -8.73 18.19
N LEU A 141 -0.90 -8.03 18.26
CA LEU A 141 -1.16 -6.82 17.48
C LEU A 141 -0.39 -5.60 18.00
N TRP A 142 -0.17 -5.49 19.32
CA TRP A 142 0.56 -4.37 19.90
C TRP A 142 1.98 -4.28 19.36
N ASN A 143 2.70 -5.40 19.37
CA ASN A 143 4.10 -5.46 18.95
C ASN A 143 4.30 -5.45 17.43
N TYR A 144 3.30 -5.89 16.66
CA TYR A 144 3.41 -6.01 15.20
C TYR A 144 3.84 -4.69 14.51
N ARG A 145 3.28 -3.55 14.95
CA ARG A 145 3.59 -2.22 14.42
C ARG A 145 3.89 -1.21 15.54
N ARG A 146 4.58 -1.67 16.60
CA ARG A 146 5.03 -0.80 17.69
C ARG A 146 6.16 0.10 17.19
N VAL A 147 5.90 1.41 17.14
CA VAL A 147 6.86 2.42 16.68
C VAL A 147 7.56 3.14 17.84
N LEU A 148 6.99 3.06 19.04
CA LEU A 148 7.61 3.57 20.26
C LEU A 148 7.43 2.53 21.37
N ALA A 149 8.55 2.06 21.92
CA ALA A 149 8.59 1.20 23.10
C ALA A 149 9.15 2.00 24.28
N SER A 150 8.34 2.20 25.32
CA SER A 150 8.68 2.98 26.52
C SER A 150 9.92 2.42 27.24
N GLU A 151 10.15 1.11 27.15
CA GLU A 151 11.32 0.44 27.74
C GLU A 151 12.68 0.93 27.19
N ASN A 152 12.70 1.58 26.02
CA ASN A 152 13.90 2.17 25.43
C ASN A 152 14.22 3.57 25.99
N PHE A 153 13.37 4.12 26.85
CA PHE A 153 13.50 5.47 27.40
C PHE A 153 13.63 5.45 28.93
N SER A 154 14.21 6.52 29.48
CA SER A 154 14.29 6.68 30.94
C SER A 154 12.89 6.87 31.52
N LYS A 155 12.64 6.28 32.70
CA LYS A 155 11.33 6.38 33.38
C LYS A 155 10.92 7.82 33.70
N GLU A 156 11.89 8.73 33.79
CA GLU A 156 11.67 10.16 34.01
C GLU A 156 10.95 10.84 32.86
N LEU A 157 11.20 10.40 31.62
CA LEU A 157 10.57 10.97 30.42
C LEU A 157 9.10 10.54 30.26
N ARG A 158 8.68 9.48 30.96
CA ARG A 158 7.30 8.95 30.94
C ARG A 158 6.74 8.78 29.52
N VAL A 159 7.58 8.34 28.58
CA VAL A 159 7.17 8.19 27.19
C VAL A 159 6.24 6.98 27.08
N PRO A 160 4.98 7.13 26.64
CA PRO A 160 4.07 6.01 26.49
C PRO A 160 4.38 5.21 25.22
N ASP A 161 4.14 3.89 25.26
CA ASP A 161 4.18 3.03 24.08
C ASP A 161 3.24 3.55 22.98
N VAL A 162 3.65 3.38 21.73
CA VAL A 162 2.84 3.72 20.55
C VAL A 162 2.88 2.58 19.54
N THR A 163 1.70 2.10 19.17
CA THR A 163 1.52 1.19 18.03
C THR A 163 0.69 1.83 16.93
N ILE A 164 1.04 1.56 15.67
CA ILE A 164 0.27 2.02 14.51
C ILE A 164 -0.75 0.95 14.15
N VAL A 165 -2.03 1.31 14.25
CA VAL A 165 -3.15 0.43 13.90
C VAL A 165 -3.38 0.47 12.39
N ASN A 166 -2.70 -0.45 11.71
CA ASN A 166 -2.98 -0.89 10.36
C ASN A 166 -3.11 -2.42 10.42
N TRP A 167 -4.30 -2.87 10.81
CA TRP A 167 -4.60 -4.26 11.16
C TRP A 167 -5.67 -4.82 10.23
N PRO A 168 -5.78 -6.15 10.10
CA PRO A 168 -6.79 -6.76 9.23
C PRO A 168 -8.23 -6.30 9.54
N GLN A 169 -8.52 -5.92 10.80
CA GLN A 169 -9.86 -5.49 11.21
C GLN A 169 -10.29 -4.09 10.74
N ASN A 170 -9.36 -3.23 10.30
CA ASN A 170 -9.69 -1.91 9.75
C ASN A 170 -9.37 -1.73 8.26
N ASP A 171 -9.14 -2.83 7.55
CA ASP A 171 -9.12 -2.85 6.09
C ASP A 171 -10.54 -2.64 5.54
N TYR A 172 -10.73 -1.58 4.74
CA TYR A 172 -11.98 -1.24 4.09
C TYR A 172 -11.97 -1.69 2.62
N PHE A 173 -12.87 -2.61 2.28
CA PHE A 173 -13.00 -3.21 0.95
C PHE A 173 -14.45 -3.26 0.43
N GLU A 174 -15.37 -2.47 1.02
CA GLU A 174 -16.77 -2.38 0.57
C GLU A 174 -16.95 -1.42 -0.62
N GLY A 175 -15.93 -0.63 -0.95
CA GLY A 175 -15.99 0.36 -2.02
C GLY A 175 -14.62 0.76 -2.56
N ASN A 176 -14.55 0.99 -3.86
CA ASN A 176 -13.37 1.47 -4.58
C ASN A 176 -13.44 2.99 -4.75
N ILE A 177 -12.34 3.71 -4.58
CA ILE A 177 -12.24 5.17 -4.82
C ILE A 177 -11.62 5.53 -6.18
N ILE A 178 -10.99 4.60 -6.88
CA ILE A 178 -10.44 4.78 -8.23
C ILE A 178 -11.59 4.98 -9.23
N ASP A 179 -11.48 6.04 -10.02
CA ASP A 179 -12.41 6.39 -11.12
C ASP A 179 -13.88 6.49 -10.70
N LYS A 180 -14.14 6.77 -9.40
CA LYS A 180 -15.49 7.02 -8.90
C LYS A 180 -15.83 8.51 -8.86
N PRO A 181 -17.12 8.86 -8.94
CA PRO A 181 -17.58 10.22 -8.66
C PRO A 181 -17.15 10.71 -7.27
N ALA A 182 -16.92 12.01 -7.12
CA ALA A 182 -16.36 12.60 -5.89
C ALA A 182 -17.23 12.37 -4.65
N ASP A 183 -18.56 12.36 -4.81
CA ASP A 183 -19.51 12.02 -3.74
C ASP A 183 -19.38 10.57 -3.29
N GLN A 184 -19.17 9.65 -4.23
CA GLN A 184 -18.96 8.24 -3.95
C GLN A 184 -17.60 7.98 -3.31
N GLN A 185 -16.54 8.65 -3.76
CA GLN A 185 -15.22 8.62 -3.10
C GLN A 185 -15.33 9.11 -1.66
N LYS A 186 -15.95 10.27 -1.45
CA LYS A 186 -16.16 10.85 -0.11
C LYS A 186 -16.92 9.89 0.80
N LYS A 187 -17.97 9.24 0.30
CA LYS A 187 -18.73 8.23 1.05
C LYS A 187 -17.83 7.07 1.48
N TYR A 188 -17.09 6.47 0.57
CA TYR A 188 -16.22 5.31 0.89
C TYR A 188 -15.09 5.67 1.84
N LEU A 189 -14.48 6.85 1.68
CA LEU A 189 -13.48 7.37 2.59
C LEU A 189 -14.05 7.58 4.01
N GLU A 190 -15.26 8.13 4.14
CA GLU A 190 -15.92 8.29 5.43
C GLU A 190 -16.29 6.94 6.06
N GLU A 191 -16.73 5.97 5.27
CA GLU A 191 -17.00 4.61 5.77
C GLU A 191 -15.73 3.93 6.31
N ALA A 192 -14.58 4.12 5.65
CA ALA A 192 -13.29 3.59 6.13
C ALA A 192 -12.81 4.28 7.43
N ARG A 193 -13.06 5.58 7.58
CA ARG A 193 -12.81 6.32 8.84
C ARG A 193 -13.69 5.78 9.96
N GLU A 194 -14.97 5.61 9.69
CA GLU A 194 -15.94 5.06 10.64
C GLU A 194 -15.62 3.62 11.04
N LEU A 195 -15.11 2.79 10.11
CA LEU A 195 -14.62 1.44 10.43
C LEU A 195 -13.43 1.50 11.41
N SER A 196 -12.47 2.38 11.18
CA SER A 196 -11.27 2.50 12.02
C SER A 196 -11.61 2.99 13.42
N LEU A 197 -12.50 3.98 13.55
CA LEU A 197 -13.04 4.42 14.84
C LEU A 197 -13.90 3.33 15.51
N SER A 198 -14.64 2.54 14.72
CA SER A 198 -15.43 1.41 15.24
C SER A 198 -14.54 0.30 15.79
N LEU A 199 -13.39 0.04 15.18
CA LEU A 199 -12.38 -0.86 15.73
C LEU A 199 -11.88 -0.36 17.08
N LEU A 200 -11.51 0.92 17.20
CA LEU A 200 -11.09 1.49 18.48
C LEU A 200 -12.18 1.37 19.56
N TYR A 201 -13.41 1.79 19.24
CA TYR A 201 -14.51 1.70 20.19
C TYR A 201 -14.80 0.24 20.59
N TRP A 202 -14.79 -0.69 19.64
CA TRP A 202 -14.94 -2.12 19.91
C TRP A 202 -13.82 -2.64 20.83
N LEU A 203 -12.56 -2.23 20.59
CA LEU A 203 -11.45 -2.55 21.48
C LEU A 203 -11.71 -2.03 22.89
N GLN A 204 -12.22 -0.82 23.04
CA GLN A 204 -12.49 -0.19 24.33
C GLN A 204 -13.65 -0.82 25.10
N THR A 205 -14.67 -1.36 24.41
CA THR A 205 -15.93 -1.77 25.04
C THR A 205 -16.29 -3.25 24.95
N GLU A 206 -15.86 -3.96 23.90
CA GLU A 206 -16.38 -5.30 23.57
C GLU A 206 -15.29 -6.35 23.32
N ALA A 207 -14.04 -5.96 23.05
CA ALA A 207 -12.96 -6.92 22.84
C ALA A 207 -12.69 -7.75 24.11
N SER A 208 -12.70 -9.07 23.98
CA SER A 208 -12.41 -9.98 25.09
C SER A 208 -10.94 -9.88 25.50
N ARG A 209 -10.69 -9.72 26.80
CA ARG A 209 -9.35 -9.85 27.39
C ARG A 209 -9.12 -11.29 27.87
N HIS A 210 -7.86 -11.70 27.95
CA HIS A 210 -7.47 -13.03 28.42
C HIS A 210 -7.93 -13.33 29.88
N ASN A 211 -8.06 -12.29 30.72
CA ASN A 211 -8.47 -12.39 32.12
C ASN A 211 -10.00 -12.43 32.33
N GLY A 212 -10.79 -12.53 31.25
CA GLY A 212 -12.25 -12.57 31.31
C GLY A 212 -12.93 -11.21 31.45
N VAL A 213 -12.17 -10.12 31.53
CA VAL A 213 -12.69 -8.74 31.44
C VAL A 213 -12.95 -8.40 29.97
N THR A 214 -13.92 -7.53 29.70
CA THR A 214 -14.24 -7.04 28.36
C THR A 214 -13.82 -5.58 28.20
N GLY A 215 -13.25 -5.27 27.03
CA GLY A 215 -12.95 -3.92 26.58
C GLY A 215 -11.71 -3.31 27.24
N TYR A 216 -10.94 -2.55 26.48
CA TYR A 216 -9.69 -1.86 26.84
C TYR A 216 -9.89 -0.35 26.96
N LYS A 217 -10.63 0.07 28.00
CA LYS A 217 -10.95 1.48 28.29
C LYS A 217 -9.74 2.42 28.30
N GLY A 218 -8.57 1.89 28.66
CA GLY A 218 -7.31 2.62 28.68
C GLY A 218 -6.74 2.99 27.31
N PHE A 219 -7.29 2.50 26.19
CA PHE A 219 -6.78 2.86 24.87
C PHE A 219 -7.15 4.27 24.48
N TYR A 220 -6.19 5.03 23.97
CA TYR A 220 -6.40 6.39 23.48
C TYR A 220 -5.61 6.68 22.21
N LEU A 221 -6.19 7.53 21.37
CA LEU A 221 -5.57 8.00 20.14
C LEU A 221 -4.41 8.95 20.43
N ARG A 222 -3.45 9.01 19.49
CA ARG A 222 -2.31 9.92 19.54
C ARG A 222 -2.34 10.97 18.42
N PRO A 223 -3.18 12.02 18.53
CA PRO A 223 -3.20 13.20 17.65
C PRO A 223 -1.81 13.79 17.37
N ASP A 224 -0.96 13.84 18.39
CA ASP A 224 0.40 14.36 18.33
C ASP A 224 1.33 13.53 17.44
N VAL A 225 1.08 12.21 17.33
CA VAL A 225 1.81 11.32 16.42
C VAL A 225 1.27 11.40 14.99
N MET A 226 -0.05 11.54 14.84
CA MET A 226 -0.70 11.55 13.52
C MET A 226 -0.70 12.94 12.84
N GLY A 227 -0.49 14.01 13.60
CA GLY A 227 -0.57 15.39 13.09
C GLY A 227 -2.01 15.86 12.80
N THR A 228 -3.01 15.20 13.38
CA THR A 228 -4.44 15.45 13.15
C THR A 228 -5.20 15.57 14.47
N VAL A 229 -6.22 16.42 14.50
CA VAL A 229 -7.03 16.65 15.72
C VAL A 229 -7.85 15.42 16.10
N ASP A 230 -8.30 14.64 15.13
CA ASP A 230 -9.11 13.45 15.34
C ASP A 230 -8.30 12.18 15.64
N GLY A 231 -6.95 12.25 15.60
CA GLY A 231 -6.07 11.14 15.89
C GLY A 231 -6.00 10.06 14.80
N LEU A 232 -6.63 10.27 13.65
CA LEU A 232 -6.53 9.41 12.47
C LEU A 232 -5.43 9.93 11.52
N ALA A 233 -4.85 9.08 10.68
CA ALA A 233 -3.84 9.51 9.70
C ALA A 233 -4.36 10.66 8.80
N MET A 234 -3.46 11.54 8.34
CA MET A 234 -3.83 12.68 7.47
C MET A 234 -4.50 12.24 6.15
N TYR A 235 -4.18 11.03 5.68
CA TYR A 235 -4.70 10.42 4.46
C TYR A 235 -4.78 8.90 4.66
N PRO A 236 -5.73 8.18 4.04
CA PRO A 236 -5.79 6.73 4.13
C PRO A 236 -4.55 6.09 3.48
N TYR A 237 -4.16 4.93 3.99
CA TYR A 237 -3.21 4.06 3.30
C TYR A 237 -3.89 3.40 2.10
N ILE A 238 -3.39 3.71 0.90
CA ILE A 238 -3.89 3.18 -0.37
C ILE A 238 -2.91 2.12 -0.88
N ARG A 239 -3.41 0.90 -1.09
CA ARG A 239 -2.60 -0.24 -1.54
C ARG A 239 -2.51 -0.36 -3.05
N GLU A 240 -3.42 0.27 -3.79
CA GLU A 240 -3.53 0.12 -5.23
C GLU A 240 -3.81 1.45 -5.91
N SER A 241 -3.03 1.74 -6.95
CA SER A 241 -3.14 2.94 -7.79
C SER A 241 -3.69 2.57 -9.17
N ARG A 242 -4.07 3.58 -9.95
CA ARG A 242 -4.00 3.48 -11.41
C ARG A 242 -2.55 3.20 -11.80
N ARG A 243 -2.35 2.23 -12.69
CA ARG A 243 -1.03 1.79 -13.17
C ARG A 243 -0.87 2.14 -14.64
N ILE A 244 0.24 2.78 -15.01
CA ILE A 244 0.47 3.17 -16.41
C ILE A 244 0.46 1.95 -17.34
N LYS A 245 -0.05 2.11 -18.56
CA LYS A 245 0.33 1.21 -19.65
C LYS A 245 1.76 1.56 -20.06
N SER A 246 2.67 0.70 -19.67
CA SER A 246 4.12 0.90 -19.79
C SER A 246 4.71 0.19 -21.00
N LYS A 247 5.97 0.49 -21.32
CA LYS A 247 6.76 -0.24 -22.31
C LYS A 247 7.04 -1.69 -21.89
N PHE A 248 7.12 -1.95 -20.58
CA PHE A 248 7.23 -3.30 -20.02
C PHE A 248 6.30 -3.43 -18.81
N ARG A 249 5.47 -4.48 -18.78
CA ARG A 249 4.55 -4.75 -17.67
C ARG A 249 5.08 -5.88 -16.81
N ILE A 250 5.33 -5.60 -15.55
CA ILE A 250 5.76 -6.60 -14.56
C ILE A 250 4.56 -7.48 -14.20
N THR A 251 4.78 -8.78 -14.18
CA THR A 251 3.80 -9.82 -13.83
C THR A 251 4.36 -10.78 -12.78
N GLU A 252 3.48 -11.54 -12.13
CA GLU A 252 3.80 -12.58 -11.14
C GLU A 252 4.80 -13.58 -11.72
N LEU A 253 4.71 -13.85 -13.03
CA LEU A 253 5.61 -14.74 -13.73
C LEU A 253 7.08 -14.32 -13.65
N HIS A 254 7.39 -13.08 -13.28
CA HIS A 254 8.75 -12.58 -13.12
C HIS A 254 9.30 -12.75 -11.71
N VAL A 255 8.44 -12.77 -10.68
CA VAL A 255 8.87 -12.61 -9.28
C VAL A 255 8.27 -13.65 -8.33
N GLY A 256 7.09 -14.19 -8.60
CA GLY A 256 6.43 -15.18 -7.74
C GLY A 256 7.15 -16.53 -7.83
N LYS A 257 7.59 -17.08 -6.69
CA LYS A 257 8.47 -18.26 -6.62
C LYS A 257 7.91 -19.47 -7.39
N ASP A 258 6.65 -19.80 -7.13
CA ASP A 258 6.00 -20.95 -7.76
C ASP A 258 5.68 -20.69 -9.25
N ALA A 259 5.23 -19.48 -9.58
CA ALA A 259 4.97 -19.07 -10.95
C ALA A 259 6.24 -19.06 -11.81
N ARG A 260 7.38 -18.66 -11.22
CA ARG A 260 8.67 -18.58 -11.89
C ARG A 260 9.28 -19.94 -12.22
N LYS A 261 8.99 -20.97 -11.40
CA LYS A 261 9.62 -22.30 -11.49
C LYS A 261 11.16 -22.21 -11.50
N SER A 262 11.70 -21.27 -10.74
CA SER A 262 13.12 -20.91 -10.65
C SER A 262 13.40 -20.44 -9.23
N ASP A 263 14.64 -20.61 -8.76
CA ASP A 263 15.12 -20.09 -7.47
C ASP A 263 15.53 -18.60 -7.55
N ARG A 264 15.44 -18.00 -8.74
CA ARG A 264 15.77 -16.58 -8.99
C ARG A 264 14.64 -15.89 -9.74
N ALA A 265 14.38 -14.64 -9.38
CA ALA A 265 13.49 -13.75 -10.12
C ALA A 265 14.03 -13.50 -11.54
N GLU A 266 13.21 -12.90 -12.40
CA GLU A 266 13.68 -12.43 -13.70
C GLU A 266 14.83 -11.45 -13.55
N LYS A 267 15.85 -11.62 -14.38
CA LYS A 267 16.93 -10.64 -14.52
C LYS A 267 16.56 -9.64 -15.61
N PHE A 268 16.49 -8.37 -15.24
CA PHE A 268 16.26 -7.27 -16.17
C PHE A 268 17.59 -6.59 -16.54
N GLU A 269 17.93 -6.54 -17.83
CA GLU A 269 19.11 -5.80 -18.34
C GLU A 269 18.99 -4.30 -18.02
N ASP A 270 17.76 -3.79 -17.99
CA ASP A 270 17.39 -2.41 -17.72
C ASP A 270 16.98 -2.18 -16.26
N SER A 271 17.52 -2.96 -15.32
CA SER A 271 17.27 -2.73 -13.89
C SER A 271 17.68 -1.32 -13.47
N VAL A 272 16.78 -0.67 -12.74
CA VAL A 272 16.97 0.66 -12.12
C VAL A 272 16.74 0.60 -10.62
N GLY A 273 16.68 -0.58 -10.03
CA GLY A 273 16.35 -0.73 -8.62
C GLY A 273 16.08 -2.16 -8.24
N ILE A 274 15.88 -2.39 -6.94
CA ILE A 274 15.57 -3.70 -6.39
C ILE A 274 14.42 -3.63 -5.39
N GLY A 275 13.81 -4.79 -5.12
CA GLY A 275 12.81 -4.96 -4.10
C GLY A 275 12.73 -6.40 -3.63
N HIS A 276 12.23 -6.59 -2.41
CA HIS A 276 11.91 -7.91 -1.88
C HIS A 276 10.81 -7.78 -0.83
N TYR A 277 9.69 -8.43 -1.13
CA TYR A 277 8.56 -8.60 -0.25
C TYR A 277 7.69 -9.72 -0.84
N ASP A 278 7.00 -10.51 -0.02
CA ASP A 278 6.05 -11.50 -0.52
C ASP A 278 4.92 -10.81 -1.31
N ILE A 279 4.26 -11.53 -2.23
CA ILE A 279 3.09 -10.99 -2.91
C ILE A 279 1.92 -11.04 -1.92
N ASP A 280 1.61 -9.91 -1.28
CA ASP A 280 0.52 -9.77 -0.30
C ASP A 280 -0.64 -8.88 -0.80
N LEU A 281 -1.69 -9.53 -1.30
CA LEU A 281 -2.93 -8.85 -1.65
C LEU A 281 -3.89 -8.94 -0.49
N HIS A 282 -4.35 -7.78 -0.02
CA HIS A 282 -5.42 -7.70 0.97
C HIS A 282 -6.78 -7.99 0.34
N PRO A 283 -7.83 -8.28 1.16
CA PRO A 283 -9.19 -8.37 0.68
C PRO A 283 -9.55 -7.23 -0.25
N SER A 284 -10.30 -7.55 -1.30
CA SER A 284 -10.55 -6.62 -2.38
C SER A 284 -12.04 -6.31 -2.55
N THR A 285 -12.32 -5.23 -3.25
CA THR A 285 -13.70 -4.82 -3.61
C THR A 285 -14.39 -5.81 -4.55
N GLY A 286 -13.64 -6.70 -5.21
CA GLY A 286 -14.16 -7.83 -5.96
C GLY A 286 -14.49 -9.06 -5.12
N LYS A 287 -14.45 -8.94 -3.78
CA LYS A 287 -14.71 -10.02 -2.82
C LYS A 287 -13.67 -11.13 -2.82
N ASN A 288 -12.46 -10.86 -3.29
CA ASN A 288 -11.36 -11.81 -3.12
C ASN A 288 -10.85 -11.70 -1.68
N ASN A 289 -10.55 -12.84 -1.07
CA ASN A 289 -9.80 -12.87 0.17
C ASN A 289 -8.30 -12.69 -0.09
N TYR A 290 -7.47 -12.77 0.96
CA TYR A 290 -6.03 -12.64 0.85
C TYR A 290 -5.43 -13.55 -0.22
N ILE A 291 -4.45 -13.01 -0.93
CA ILE A 291 -3.46 -13.79 -1.69
C ILE A 291 -2.12 -13.45 -1.07
N ASP A 292 -1.46 -14.42 -0.45
CA ASP A 292 -0.17 -14.25 0.22
C ASP A 292 0.74 -15.39 -0.23
N ILE A 293 1.63 -15.08 -1.18
CA ILE A 293 2.49 -16.07 -1.84
C ILE A 293 3.94 -15.58 -1.86
N SER A 294 4.87 -16.53 -1.81
CA SER A 294 6.30 -16.21 -1.76
C SER A 294 6.77 -15.53 -3.05
N ALA A 295 7.52 -14.44 -2.89
CA ALA A 295 8.23 -13.80 -3.98
C ALA A 295 9.74 -13.98 -3.83
N LEU A 296 10.43 -14.00 -4.96
CA LEU A 296 11.88 -13.99 -5.05
C LEU A 296 12.38 -12.55 -5.00
N PRO A 297 13.56 -12.26 -4.42
CA PRO A 297 14.19 -10.94 -4.52
C PRO A 297 14.30 -10.49 -5.98
N PHE A 298 13.72 -9.34 -6.30
CA PHE A 298 13.47 -8.90 -7.66
C PHE A 298 14.11 -7.54 -7.99
N GLN A 299 14.09 -7.21 -9.29
CA GLN A 299 14.61 -5.97 -9.86
C GLN A 299 13.46 -5.12 -10.42
N ILE A 300 13.65 -3.81 -10.45
CA ILE A 300 12.71 -2.85 -11.03
C ILE A 300 13.20 -2.51 -12.45
N PRO A 301 12.54 -2.97 -13.53
CA PRO A 301 12.94 -2.65 -14.90
C PRO A 301 12.54 -1.22 -15.29
N LEU A 302 13.46 -0.47 -15.93
CA LEU A 302 13.20 0.86 -16.47
C LEU A 302 11.97 0.88 -17.38
N GLY A 303 11.75 -0.16 -18.18
CA GLY A 303 10.59 -0.27 -19.06
C GLY A 303 9.24 -0.16 -18.33
N ALA A 304 9.16 -0.51 -17.04
CA ALA A 304 7.96 -0.35 -16.21
C ALA A 304 7.71 1.09 -15.74
N LEU A 305 8.74 1.95 -15.77
CA LEU A 305 8.64 3.38 -15.44
C LEU A 305 8.31 4.23 -16.69
N LEU A 306 8.21 3.63 -17.87
CA LEU A 306 8.03 4.37 -19.12
C LEU A 306 6.62 4.17 -19.69
N PRO A 307 5.74 5.20 -19.68
CA PRO A 307 4.44 5.10 -20.35
C PRO A 307 4.62 4.95 -21.86
N VAL A 308 3.70 4.24 -22.52
CA VAL A 308 3.80 3.93 -23.96
C VAL A 308 3.85 5.17 -24.85
N ARG A 309 3.14 6.26 -24.47
CA ARG A 309 2.98 7.46 -25.28
C ARG A 309 3.68 8.69 -24.72
N MET A 310 3.60 8.93 -23.42
CA MET A 310 4.03 10.18 -22.81
C MET A 310 5.55 10.30 -22.75
N LYS A 311 6.08 11.48 -23.10
CA LYS A 311 7.53 11.71 -23.22
C LYS A 311 8.19 12.31 -21.99
N ASN A 312 7.41 12.87 -21.07
CA ASN A 312 7.92 13.60 -19.91
C ASN A 312 7.15 13.34 -18.60
N LEU A 313 6.34 12.29 -18.58
CA LEU A 313 5.66 11.82 -17.38
C LEU A 313 6.30 10.51 -16.94
N LEU A 314 6.67 10.43 -15.66
CA LEU A 314 7.14 9.20 -15.03
C LEU A 314 6.27 8.87 -13.81
N PRO A 315 5.97 7.60 -13.54
CA PRO A 315 5.42 7.16 -12.27
C PRO A 315 6.48 7.33 -11.16
N GLY A 316 6.07 7.80 -9.98
CA GLY A 316 6.94 8.00 -8.83
C GLY A 316 6.66 7.08 -7.65
N CYS A 317 5.75 6.13 -7.80
CA CYS A 317 5.28 5.26 -6.72
C CYS A 317 4.69 3.95 -7.31
N LYS A 318 3.72 3.31 -6.65
CA LYS A 318 2.99 2.13 -7.12
C LYS A 318 2.16 2.30 -8.42
N ASN A 319 2.24 3.45 -9.08
CA ASN A 319 1.60 3.71 -10.38
C ASN A 319 2.45 3.26 -11.59
N ILE A 320 3.57 2.56 -11.38
CA ILE A 320 4.36 1.90 -12.44
C ILE A 320 3.58 0.82 -13.21
N GLY A 321 4.13 0.38 -14.33
CA GLY A 321 3.60 -0.69 -15.15
C GLY A 321 3.74 -2.07 -14.55
N MET A 322 2.74 -2.51 -13.80
CA MET A 322 2.65 -3.85 -13.22
C MET A 322 1.21 -4.37 -13.18
N THR A 323 1.02 -5.64 -12.85
CA THR A 323 -0.30 -6.25 -12.63
C THR A 323 -0.78 -6.08 -11.19
N HIS A 324 -2.06 -6.28 -10.95
CA HIS A 324 -2.70 -6.32 -9.64
C HIS A 324 -2.05 -7.34 -8.70
N VAL A 325 -1.70 -8.52 -9.22
CA VAL A 325 -1.01 -9.56 -8.45
C VAL A 325 0.37 -9.07 -8.04
N THR A 326 1.19 -8.61 -9.00
CA THR A 326 2.56 -8.17 -8.71
C THR A 326 2.61 -6.89 -7.88
N ASN A 327 1.55 -6.08 -7.91
CA ASN A 327 1.42 -4.92 -7.04
C ASN A 327 1.62 -5.28 -5.57
N GLY A 328 1.21 -6.48 -5.12
CA GLY A 328 1.41 -6.95 -3.74
C GLY A 328 2.84 -6.74 -3.24
N CYS A 329 3.85 -7.10 -4.03
CA CYS A 329 5.24 -6.95 -3.61
C CYS A 329 5.92 -5.64 -4.05
N TYR A 330 5.41 -4.93 -5.04
CA TYR A 330 6.01 -3.66 -5.52
C TYR A 330 5.45 -2.41 -4.84
N ARG A 331 4.24 -2.46 -4.25
CA ARG A 331 3.60 -1.33 -3.56
C ARG A 331 4.09 -1.09 -2.14
N VAL A 332 5.09 -1.83 -1.67
CA VAL A 332 5.64 -1.59 -0.32
C VAL A 332 6.58 -0.40 -0.34
N HIS A 333 6.55 0.41 0.73
CA HIS A 333 7.27 1.68 0.80
C HIS A 333 8.74 1.63 0.37
N PRO A 334 9.56 0.61 0.74
CA PRO A 334 10.95 0.55 0.27
C PRO A 334 11.07 0.50 -1.26
N VAL A 335 10.16 -0.23 -1.92
CA VAL A 335 10.14 -0.33 -3.38
C VAL A 335 9.58 0.94 -4.01
N GLU A 336 8.51 1.52 -3.44
CA GLU A 336 7.98 2.81 -3.89
C GLU A 336 9.03 3.94 -3.79
N TRP A 337 9.84 3.96 -2.73
CA TRP A 337 10.94 4.91 -2.59
C TRP A 337 11.99 4.74 -3.67
N ASN A 338 12.43 3.51 -3.93
CA ASN A 338 13.39 3.22 -5.00
C ASN A 338 12.84 3.64 -6.38
N ILE A 339 11.55 3.39 -6.67
CA ILE A 339 10.89 3.88 -7.90
C ILE A 339 10.99 5.41 -8.00
N GLY A 340 10.70 6.12 -6.91
CA GLY A 340 10.78 7.59 -6.85
C GLY A 340 12.21 8.11 -7.05
N GLU A 341 13.20 7.50 -6.41
CA GLU A 341 14.62 7.82 -6.57
C GLU A 341 15.06 7.65 -8.03
N SER A 342 14.74 6.51 -8.63
CA SER A 342 15.10 6.21 -10.01
C SER A 342 14.37 7.10 -11.02
N ALA A 343 13.10 7.45 -10.78
CA ALA A 343 12.37 8.42 -11.60
C ALA A 343 12.97 9.84 -11.51
N GLY A 344 13.40 10.24 -10.31
CA GLY A 344 14.09 11.52 -10.06
C GLY A 344 15.42 11.60 -10.78
N LEU A 345 16.28 10.58 -10.61
CA LEU A 345 17.59 10.50 -11.25
C LEU A 345 17.47 10.39 -12.78
N LEU A 346 16.50 9.63 -13.29
CA LEU A 346 16.23 9.56 -14.73
C LEU A 346 15.84 10.93 -15.30
N SER A 347 15.00 11.67 -14.59
CA SER A 347 14.60 13.02 -15.00
C SER A 347 15.81 13.97 -15.05
N ALA A 348 16.67 13.95 -14.03
CA ALA A 348 17.88 14.76 -14.00
C ALA A 348 18.85 14.37 -15.13
N PHE A 349 19.13 13.08 -15.31
CA PHE A 349 19.99 12.55 -16.36
C PHE A 349 19.52 12.96 -17.76
N CYS A 350 18.21 12.85 -18.02
CA CYS A 350 17.62 13.28 -19.28
C CYS A 350 17.70 14.80 -19.49
N LEU A 351 17.55 15.61 -18.43
CA LEU A 351 17.67 17.06 -18.50
C LEU A 351 19.09 17.52 -18.86
N GLU A 352 20.10 16.91 -18.24
CA GLU A 352 21.51 17.22 -18.47
C GLU A 352 21.96 16.83 -19.88
N ASN A 353 21.57 15.63 -20.31
CA ASN A 353 21.97 15.07 -21.61
C ASN A 353 21.05 15.50 -22.77
N LYS A 354 19.95 16.22 -22.49
CA LYS A 354 18.95 16.67 -23.47
C LYS A 354 18.34 15.52 -24.30
N ILE A 355 18.09 14.39 -23.65
CA ILE A 355 17.50 13.18 -24.25
C ILE A 355 16.17 12.84 -23.59
N LEU A 356 15.38 11.96 -24.20
CA LEU A 356 14.15 11.45 -23.61
C LEU A 356 14.37 10.18 -22.77
N PRO A 357 13.54 9.90 -21.74
CA PRO A 357 13.59 8.66 -20.98
C PRO A 357 13.52 7.40 -21.85
N ALA A 358 12.73 7.47 -22.93
CA ALA A 358 12.64 6.41 -23.93
C ALA A 358 14.00 6.08 -24.59
N GLU A 359 14.85 7.07 -24.81
CA GLU A 359 16.16 6.87 -25.43
C GLU A 359 17.14 6.19 -24.49
N VAL A 360 17.01 6.43 -23.17
CA VAL A 360 17.78 5.72 -22.13
C VAL A 360 17.45 4.24 -22.16
N TYR A 361 16.17 3.89 -22.28
CA TYR A 361 15.72 2.50 -22.38
C TYR A 361 16.10 1.82 -23.72
N GLU A 362 16.10 2.56 -24.83
CA GLU A 362 16.31 1.98 -26.18
C GLU A 362 17.78 1.81 -26.56
N LYS A 363 18.70 2.57 -25.97
CA LYS A 363 20.13 2.59 -26.34
C LYS A 363 20.99 2.04 -25.22
N LYS A 364 21.58 0.86 -25.42
CA LYS A 364 22.37 0.13 -24.39
C LYS A 364 23.50 0.97 -23.77
N ASP A 365 24.20 1.77 -24.57
CA ASP A 365 25.29 2.61 -24.07
C ASP A 365 24.78 3.70 -23.11
N ILE A 366 23.65 4.34 -23.45
CA ILE A 366 23.02 5.36 -22.60
C ILE A 366 22.41 4.73 -21.34
N LEU A 367 21.80 3.55 -21.47
CA LEU A 367 21.31 2.78 -20.33
C LEU A 367 22.44 2.51 -19.32
N ALA A 368 23.60 2.05 -19.81
CA ALA A 368 24.75 1.78 -18.97
C ALA A 368 25.28 3.04 -18.27
N GLU A 369 25.33 4.18 -18.96
CA GLU A 369 25.67 5.48 -18.35
C GLU A 369 24.70 5.87 -17.23
N PHE A 370 23.40 5.67 -17.45
CA PHE A 370 22.38 5.94 -16.44
C PHE A 370 22.48 4.98 -15.24
N GLN A 371 22.72 3.70 -15.48
CA GLN A 371 22.94 2.70 -14.42
C GLN A 371 24.20 3.01 -13.59
N ASN A 372 25.26 3.51 -14.22
CA ASN A 372 26.45 3.99 -13.50
C ASN A 372 26.14 5.20 -12.61
N LEU A 373 25.26 6.12 -13.06
CA LEU A 373 24.75 7.20 -12.21
C LEU A 373 23.97 6.65 -11.01
N LEU A 374 23.02 5.74 -11.24
CA LEU A 374 22.21 5.14 -10.17
C LEU A 374 23.10 4.50 -9.09
N GLN A 375 24.08 3.70 -9.48
CA GLN A 375 25.00 3.05 -8.54
C GLN A 375 25.86 4.06 -7.77
N ARG A 376 26.30 5.14 -8.42
CA ARG A 376 27.07 6.21 -7.76
C ARG A 376 26.25 6.93 -6.69
N GLU A 377 24.95 7.11 -6.92
CA GLU A 377 24.01 7.69 -5.95
C GLU A 377 23.53 6.68 -4.90
N GLY A 378 24.01 5.43 -4.94
CA GLY A 378 23.74 4.40 -3.96
C GLY A 378 22.54 3.50 -4.26
N VAL A 379 21.93 3.61 -5.46
CA VAL A 379 20.83 2.73 -5.87
C VAL A 379 21.38 1.37 -6.27
N GLU A 380 20.95 0.32 -5.56
CA GLU A 380 21.28 -1.06 -5.89
C GLU A 380 20.47 -1.53 -7.11
N LEU A 381 21.16 -2.12 -8.09
CA LEU A 381 20.54 -2.60 -9.34
C LEU A 381 20.36 -4.12 -9.39
N THR A 382 21.04 -4.86 -8.50
CA THR A 382 21.04 -6.31 -8.45
C THR A 382 21.13 -6.76 -7.00
N TRP A 383 20.39 -7.79 -6.62
CA TRP A 383 20.61 -8.46 -5.35
C TRP A 383 21.97 -9.20 -5.36
N PRO A 384 22.70 -9.24 -4.22
CA PRO A 384 23.89 -10.08 -4.08
C PRO A 384 23.58 -11.56 -4.36
N GLU A 385 24.52 -12.30 -4.95
CA GLU A 385 24.32 -13.74 -5.23
C GLU A 385 24.28 -14.61 -3.96
N THR A 386 24.73 -14.08 -2.83
CA THR A 386 24.67 -14.69 -1.51
C THR A 386 23.90 -13.78 -0.56
N LEU A 387 22.69 -14.20 -0.19
CA LEU A 387 21.89 -13.61 0.89
C LEU A 387 21.93 -14.49 2.13
#